data_AF-A0A1M5D1X0-F1
#
_entry.id   AF-A0A1M5D1X0-F1
#
_cell.length_a   1.000
_cell.length_b   1.000
_cell.length_c   1.000
_cell.angle_alpha   90.00
_cell.angle_beta   90.00
_cell.angle_gamma   90.00
#
_symmetry.space_group_name_H-M   'P 1'
#
loop_
_entity.id
_entity.type
_entity.pdbx_description
1 polymer ?
#
loop_
_entity_poly.entity_id
_entity_poly.type
_entity_poly.pdbx_seq_one_letter_code
_entity_poly.pdbx_strand_id
1 'polypeptide(L)'
;MKDAIRPVLFRLPAAVSSLLFTAGAADLWAVETRPGPEGFSGVGMTEVVLLAGMFLMGAVSAYVVLRVRLRARSRELLTVLAELRRKNNELEAEVEERQQMEKDKERLIQELKEALENLRKLRGLLPICAYCKKIRDDKGYWNQLESYMAQHADVSFTHSVCPECSKKIYEELQAYKDAEAKKKAAAG
;
A
#
# COMPACT_ATOMS: atom_id res chain seq x y z
N MET A 1 -28.01 8.40 -0.43
CA MET A 1 -27.89 8.09 1.01
C MET A 1 -27.88 9.38 1.79
N LYS A 2 -29.07 9.94 2.01
CA LYS A 2 -29.34 11.01 2.97
C LYS A 2 -29.98 10.31 4.18
N ASP A 3 -29.86 10.93 5.35
CA ASP A 3 -30.54 10.58 6.61
C ASP A 3 -29.69 9.80 7.62
N ALA A 4 -28.87 10.50 8.41
CA ALA A 4 -28.47 10.02 9.73
C ALA A 4 -27.91 11.11 10.67
N ILE A 5 -28.52 12.30 10.77
CA ILE A 5 -28.24 13.19 11.91
C ILE A 5 -29.54 13.88 12.34
N ARG A 6 -30.30 13.22 13.22
CA ARG A 6 -31.38 13.87 13.99
C ARG A 6 -30.75 14.83 14.99
N PRO A 7 -31.15 16.11 15.06
CA PRO A 7 -30.77 16.93 16.20
C PRO A 7 -31.57 16.44 17.42
N VAL A 8 -30.85 16.23 18.53
CA VAL A 8 -31.42 16.01 19.86
C VAL A 8 -32.22 17.26 20.23
N LEU A 9 -33.49 17.25 19.84
CA LEU A 9 -34.51 18.16 20.30
C LEU A 9 -34.73 17.86 21.78
N PHE A 10 -34.36 18.85 22.57
CA PHE A 10 -34.64 19.02 23.98
C PHE A 10 -36.04 18.49 24.32
N ARG A 11 -36.11 17.30 24.92
CA ARG A 11 -37.34 16.75 25.49
C ARG A 11 -37.63 17.54 26.76
N LEU A 12 -38.33 18.66 26.62
CA LEU A 12 -38.95 19.34 27.76
C LEU A 12 -39.91 18.34 28.41
N PRO A 13 -39.81 18.05 29.72
CA PRO A 13 -40.81 17.26 30.41
C PRO A 13 -42.12 18.06 30.44
N ALA A 14 -43.20 17.42 29.98
CA ALA A 14 -44.57 17.92 29.97
C ALA A 14 -45.20 18.05 31.38
N ALA A 15 -44.41 18.48 32.37
CA ALA A 15 -44.79 18.50 33.79
C ALA A 15 -44.87 19.92 34.40
N VAL A 16 -44.63 20.99 33.63
CA VAL A 16 -44.64 22.38 34.16
C VAL A 16 -45.87 23.17 33.70
N SER A 17 -46.89 22.51 33.13
CA SER A 17 -48.11 23.19 32.67
C SER A 17 -49.37 22.92 33.51
N SER A 18 -49.27 22.16 34.61
CA SER A 18 -50.44 21.73 35.41
C SER A 18 -50.44 22.16 36.88
N LEU A 19 -49.58 23.11 37.28
CA LEU A 19 -49.53 23.60 38.67
C LEU A 19 -49.96 25.07 38.84
N LEU A 20 -50.51 25.71 37.79
CA LEU A 20 -50.99 27.10 37.85
C LEU A 20 -52.52 27.25 37.81
N PHE A 21 -53.29 26.20 38.13
CA PHE A 21 -54.75 26.32 38.09
C PHE A 21 -55.49 25.47 39.12
N THR A 22 -55.20 25.64 40.42
CA THR A 22 -56.19 25.49 41.51
C THR A 22 -55.62 26.04 42.82
N ALA A 23 -55.79 27.33 43.08
CA ALA A 23 -55.85 27.88 44.44
C ALA A 23 -56.53 29.25 44.35
N GLY A 24 -57.70 29.37 44.96
CA GLY A 24 -58.55 30.56 44.91
C GLY A 24 -57.86 31.80 45.46
N ALA A 25 -58.04 32.90 44.76
CA ALA A 25 -57.66 34.25 45.18
C ALA A 25 -58.77 34.88 46.04
N ALA A 26 -59.15 34.22 47.13
CA ALA A 26 -59.98 34.76 48.19
C ALA A 26 -59.56 34.08 49.50
N ASP A 27 -59.43 34.83 50.59
CA ASP A 27 -59.24 34.35 51.96
C ASP A 27 -57.80 34.10 52.46
N LEU A 28 -56.85 35.00 52.22
CA LEU A 28 -55.57 35.02 52.97
C LEU A 28 -55.07 36.42 53.42
N TRP A 29 -55.92 37.46 53.38
CA TRP A 29 -55.66 38.77 54.02
C TRP A 29 -56.03 38.79 55.52
N ALA A 30 -55.86 37.66 56.21
CA ALA A 30 -56.07 37.55 57.65
C ALA A 30 -54.84 36.91 58.32
N VAL A 31 -53.72 37.62 58.29
CA VAL A 31 -52.58 37.34 59.18
C VAL A 31 -52.58 38.40 60.28
N GLU A 32 -53.05 37.94 61.43
CA GLU A 32 -52.94 38.55 62.75
C GLU A 32 -51.46 38.80 63.07
N THR A 33 -51.07 40.06 63.25
CA THR A 33 -49.72 40.43 63.72
C THR A 33 -49.59 40.16 65.21
N ARG A 34 -48.98 39.04 65.58
CA ARG A 34 -48.41 38.83 66.93
C ARG A 34 -46.95 39.31 66.95
N PRO A 35 -46.54 40.21 67.86
CA PRO A 35 -45.13 40.57 68.00
C PRO A 35 -44.39 39.50 68.84
N GLY A 36 -43.44 38.81 68.21
CA GLY A 36 -42.43 37.98 68.88
C GLY A 36 -41.11 38.73 69.03
N PRO A 37 -40.24 38.35 69.98
CA PRO A 37 -39.13 39.19 70.42
C PRO A 37 -38.00 39.26 69.40
N GLU A 38 -37.56 40.49 69.14
CA GLU A 38 -36.16 40.94 68.96
C GLU A 38 -35.16 39.86 68.49
N GLY A 39 -34.87 39.79 67.18
CA GLY A 39 -33.63 39.15 66.72
C GLY A 39 -33.67 38.35 65.43
N PHE A 40 -34.08 38.94 64.31
CA PHE A 40 -33.45 38.70 63.01
C PHE A 40 -33.88 39.83 62.07
N SER A 41 -33.04 40.85 61.91
CA SER A 41 -33.26 41.94 60.95
C SER A 41 -33.38 41.35 59.55
N GLY A 42 -34.60 41.39 59.01
CA GLY A 42 -34.98 40.72 57.78
C GLY A 42 -34.21 41.24 56.59
N VAL A 43 -33.58 40.32 55.87
CA VAL A 43 -33.20 40.52 54.47
C VAL A 43 -34.50 40.90 53.75
N GLY A 44 -34.56 42.12 53.21
CA GLY A 44 -35.76 42.60 52.52
C GLY A 44 -36.09 41.67 51.35
N MET A 45 -37.37 41.45 51.05
CA MET A 45 -37.78 40.66 49.87
C MET A 45 -37.08 41.15 48.58
N THR A 46 -36.75 42.44 48.52
CA THR A 46 -35.94 43.09 47.49
C THR A 46 -34.51 42.56 47.40
N GLU A 47 -33.82 42.33 48.52
CA GLU A 47 -32.45 41.80 48.55
C GLU A 47 -32.39 40.35 48.06
N VAL A 48 -33.37 39.52 48.45
CA VAL A 48 -33.45 38.12 47.98
C VAL A 48 -33.66 38.06 46.46
N VAL A 49 -34.53 38.93 45.92
CA VAL A 49 -34.80 39.01 44.47
C VAL A 49 -33.57 39.48 43.69
N LEU A 50 -32.82 40.46 44.21
CA LEU A 50 -31.57 40.92 43.59
C LEU A 50 -30.49 39.83 43.59
N LEU A 51 -30.30 39.12 44.71
CA LEU A 51 -29.33 38.02 44.79
C LEU A 51 -29.70 36.86 43.86
N ALA A 52 -30.97 36.48 43.81
CA ALA A 52 -31.47 35.45 42.89
C ALA A 52 -31.26 35.88 41.42
N GLY A 53 -31.54 37.15 41.09
CA GLY A 53 -31.31 37.72 39.76
C GLY A 53 -29.83 37.70 39.35
N MET A 54 -28.92 38.08 40.26
CA MET A 54 -27.48 38.02 40.02
C MET A 54 -26.99 36.59 39.77
N PHE A 55 -27.51 35.62 40.54
CA PHE A 55 -27.18 34.21 40.35
C PHE A 55 -27.67 33.66 39.00
N LEU A 56 -28.91 33.99 38.62
CA LEU A 56 -29.47 33.61 37.33
C LEU A 56 -28.71 34.25 36.16
N MET A 57 -28.35 35.53 36.26
CA MET A 57 -27.53 36.22 35.25
C MET A 57 -26.13 35.59 35.13
N GLY A 58 -25.51 35.23 36.26
CA GLY A 58 -24.23 34.52 36.28
C GLY A 58 -24.33 33.14 35.63
N ALA A 59 -25.36 32.37 35.95
CA ALA A 59 -25.61 31.04 35.37
C ALA A 59 -25.88 31.12 33.85
N VAL A 60 -26.68 32.10 33.42
CA VAL A 60 -26.95 32.35 31.99
C VAL A 60 -25.67 32.77 31.27
N SER A 61 -24.88 33.68 31.83
CA SER A 61 -23.59 34.10 31.28
C SER A 61 -22.61 32.92 31.15
N ALA A 62 -22.47 32.11 32.20
CA ALA A 62 -21.62 30.92 32.20
C ALA A 62 -22.08 29.89 31.15
N TYR A 63 -23.38 29.65 31.03
CA TYR A 63 -23.96 28.77 30.01
C TYR A 63 -23.70 29.28 28.58
N VAL A 64 -23.88 30.59 28.35
CA VAL A 64 -23.59 31.22 27.05
C VAL A 64 -22.11 31.07 26.69
N VAL A 65 -21.19 31.36 27.61
CA VAL A 65 -19.74 31.20 27.39
C VAL A 65 -19.37 29.74 27.11
N LEU A 66 -19.91 28.80 27.89
CA LEU A 66 -19.69 27.37 27.69
C LEU A 66 -20.18 26.92 26.30
N ARG A 67 -21.38 27.35 25.89
CA ARG A 67 -21.95 27.04 24.57
C ARG A 67 -21.14 27.64 23.43
N VAL A 68 -20.64 28.87 23.57
CA VAL A 68 -19.77 29.50 22.56
C VAL A 68 -18.45 28.74 22.43
N ARG A 69 -17.81 28.36 23.56
CA ARG A 69 -16.57 27.56 23.55
C ARG A 69 -16.76 26.17 22.97
N LEU A 70 -17.87 25.48 23.31
CA LEU A 70 -18.19 24.18 22.74
C LEU A 70 -18.40 24.27 21.22
N ARG A 71 -19.15 25.27 20.72
CA ARG A 71 -19.33 25.50 19.28
C ARG A 71 -18.03 25.90 18.57
N ALA A 72 -17.10 26.58 19.24
CA ALA A 72 -15.80 26.91 18.68
C ALA A 72 -14.96 25.64 18.44
N ARG A 73 -14.80 24.80 19.48
CA ARG A 73 -14.07 23.52 19.36
C ARG A 73 -14.71 22.57 18.34
N SER A 74 -16.04 22.51 18.29
CA SER A 74 -16.74 21.69 17.28
C SER A 74 -16.44 22.12 15.84
N ARG A 75 -16.21 23.42 15.57
CA ARG A 75 -15.87 23.90 14.23
C ARG A 75 -14.46 23.53 13.82
N GLU A 76 -13.48 23.72 14.70
CA GLU A 76 -12.08 23.32 14.46
C GLU A 76 -11.96 21.82 14.15
N LEU A 77 -12.68 20.99 14.91
CA LEU A 77 -12.64 19.55 14.72
C LEU A 77 -13.22 19.14 13.36
N LEU A 78 -14.29 19.80 12.90
CA LEU A 78 -14.87 19.53 11.58
C LEU A 78 -13.94 19.93 10.43
N THR A 79 -13.19 21.03 10.57
CA THR A 79 -12.22 21.44 9.54
C THR A 79 -11.05 20.47 9.44
N VAL A 80 -10.52 20.00 10.57
CA VAL A 80 -9.42 19.02 10.59
C VAL A 80 -9.88 17.68 9.99
N LEU A 81 -11.08 17.21 10.32
CA LEU A 81 -11.63 15.99 9.73
C LEU A 81 -11.79 16.09 8.21
N ALA A 82 -12.23 17.24 7.70
CA ALA A 82 -12.34 17.46 6.26
C ALA A 82 -10.98 17.44 5.55
N GLU A 83 -9.95 18.04 6.16
CA GLU A 83 -8.59 18.03 5.63
C GLU A 83 -7.99 16.62 5.62
N LEU A 84 -8.12 15.88 6.73
CA LEU A 84 -7.60 14.52 6.84
C LEU A 84 -8.27 13.59 5.81
N ARG A 85 -9.59 13.73 5.63
CA ARG A 85 -10.33 12.98 4.61
C ARG A 85 -9.85 13.31 3.20
N ARG A 86 -9.53 14.58 2.92
CA ARG A 86 -8.99 14.99 1.63
C ARG A 86 -7.63 14.35 1.36
N LYS A 87 -6.72 14.40 2.35
CA LYS A 87 -5.40 13.77 2.26
C LYS A 87 -5.48 12.26 2.11
N ASN A 88 -6.38 11.59 2.82
CA ASN A 88 -6.58 10.16 2.65
C ASN A 88 -7.02 9.82 1.23
N ASN A 89 -8.02 10.52 0.69
CA ASN A 89 -8.48 10.27 -0.68
C ASN A 89 -7.38 10.55 -1.73
N GLU A 90 -6.55 11.57 -1.51
CA GLU A 90 -5.41 11.90 -2.38
C GLU A 90 -4.34 10.81 -2.34
N LEU A 91 -3.98 10.34 -1.14
CA LEU A 91 -3.03 9.23 -0.96
C LEU A 91 -3.59 7.93 -1.53
N GLU A 92 -4.88 7.66 -1.37
CA GLU A 92 -5.54 6.49 -1.97
C GLU A 92 -5.42 6.52 -3.50
N ALA A 93 -5.68 7.67 -4.12
CA ALA A 93 -5.51 7.84 -5.58
C ALA A 93 -4.05 7.66 -6.03
N GLU A 94 -3.07 8.22 -5.29
CA GLU A 94 -1.64 8.05 -5.61
C GLU A 94 -1.21 6.58 -5.50
N VAL A 95 -1.69 5.86 -4.49
CA VAL A 95 -1.39 4.44 -4.30
C VAL A 95 -1.97 3.61 -5.43
N GLU A 96 -3.21 3.88 -5.85
CA GLU A 96 -3.84 3.20 -6.99
C GLU A 96 -3.04 3.41 -8.28
N GLU A 97 -2.60 4.64 -8.55
CA GLU A 97 -1.77 4.96 -9.73
C GLU A 97 -0.44 4.20 -9.68
N ARG A 98 0.26 4.21 -8.54
CA ARG A 98 1.51 3.46 -8.37
C ARG A 98 1.32 1.97 -8.57
N GLN A 99 0.26 1.39 -8.01
CA GLN A 99 -0.05 -0.03 -8.18
C GLN A 99 -0.32 -0.38 -9.64
N GLN A 100 -1.04 0.48 -10.37
CA GLN A 100 -1.29 0.28 -11.78
C GLN A 100 0.01 0.30 -12.59
N MET A 101 0.89 1.27 -12.33
CA MET A 101 2.21 1.34 -12.95
C MET A 101 3.07 0.10 -12.66
N GLU A 102 3.07 -0.40 -11.42
CA GLU A 102 3.82 -1.62 -11.08
C GLU A 102 3.28 -2.85 -11.82
N LYS A 103 1.95 -3.01 -11.90
CA LYS A 103 1.33 -4.10 -12.71
C LYS A 103 1.70 -4.01 -14.19
N ASP A 104 1.66 -2.80 -14.75
CA ASP A 104 2.04 -2.60 -16.16
C ASP A 104 3.52 -2.90 -16.40
N LYS A 105 4.41 -2.52 -15.46
CA LYS A 105 5.83 -2.91 -15.50
C LYS A 105 6.01 -4.42 -15.42
N GLU A 106 5.32 -5.10 -14.50
CA GLU A 106 5.40 -6.55 -14.36
C GLU A 106 4.96 -7.27 -15.63
N ARG A 107 3.86 -6.82 -16.25
CA ARG A 107 3.40 -7.34 -17.55
C ARG A 107 4.47 -7.15 -18.63
N LEU A 108 5.03 -5.95 -18.76
CA LEU A 108 6.07 -5.67 -19.76
C LEU A 108 7.35 -6.50 -19.51
N ILE A 109 7.73 -6.71 -18.26
CA ILE A 109 8.86 -7.58 -17.90
C ILE A 109 8.58 -9.01 -18.34
N GLN A 110 7.36 -9.51 -18.15
CA GLN A 110 6.97 -10.84 -18.57
C GLN A 110 6.98 -10.98 -20.10
N GLU A 111 6.39 -10.03 -20.82
CA GLU A 111 6.41 -9.99 -22.28
C GLU A 111 7.86 -9.94 -22.83
N LEU A 112 8.73 -9.14 -22.20
CA LEU A 112 10.14 -9.06 -22.57
C LEU A 112 10.87 -10.38 -22.33
N LYS A 113 10.62 -11.05 -21.20
CA LYS A 113 11.21 -12.35 -20.89
C LYS A 113 10.77 -13.41 -21.90
N GLU A 114 9.48 -13.45 -22.25
CA GLU A 114 8.93 -14.37 -23.24
C GLU A 114 9.54 -14.12 -24.63
N ALA A 115 9.63 -12.85 -25.05
CA ALA A 115 10.28 -12.47 -26.29
C ALA A 115 11.76 -12.90 -26.32
N LEU A 116 12.49 -12.70 -25.21
CA LEU A 116 13.88 -13.15 -25.08
C LEU A 116 14.02 -14.67 -25.13
N GLU A 117 13.11 -15.42 -24.50
CA GLU A 117 13.11 -16.87 -24.55
C GLU A 117 12.85 -17.39 -25.97
N ASN A 118 11.89 -16.79 -26.68
CA ASN A 118 11.61 -17.10 -28.08
C ASN A 118 12.82 -16.82 -28.98
N LEU A 119 13.51 -15.70 -28.75
CA LEU A 119 14.76 -15.40 -29.45
C LEU A 119 15.88 -16.39 -29.11
N ARG A 120 15.98 -16.89 -27.87
CA ARG A 120 16.96 -17.93 -27.51
C ARG A 120 16.69 -19.25 -28.24
N LYS A 121 15.41 -19.64 -28.37
CA LYS A 121 15.01 -20.83 -29.15
C LYS A 121 15.41 -20.70 -30.61
N LEU A 122 15.31 -19.50 -31.19
CA LEU A 122 15.70 -19.21 -32.57
C LEU A 122 17.22 -19.08 -32.76
N ARG A 123 17.94 -18.54 -31.77
CA ARG A 123 19.40 -18.32 -31.80
C ARG A 123 20.25 -19.55 -31.47
N GLY A 124 19.63 -20.66 -31.06
CA GLY A 124 20.34 -21.92 -30.78
C GLY A 124 20.75 -22.73 -32.02
N LEU A 125 20.36 -22.29 -33.23
CA LEU A 125 20.63 -23.01 -34.47
C LEU A 125 21.88 -22.43 -35.15
N LEU A 126 23.03 -23.08 -34.94
CA LEU A 126 24.27 -22.74 -35.64
C LEU A 126 24.30 -23.45 -37.00
N PRO A 127 24.31 -22.73 -38.13
CA PRO A 127 24.47 -23.33 -39.44
C PRO A 127 25.84 -24.01 -39.57
N ILE A 128 25.83 -25.34 -39.65
CA ILE A 128 27.03 -26.17 -39.80
C ILE A 128 27.11 -26.75 -41.22
N CYS A 129 28.31 -26.74 -41.81
CA CYS A 129 28.51 -27.37 -43.11
C CYS A 129 28.37 -28.89 -42.99
N ALA A 130 27.50 -29.50 -43.80
CA ALA A 130 27.28 -30.94 -43.77
C ALA A 130 28.56 -31.75 -44.10
N TYR A 131 29.43 -31.21 -44.96
CA TYR A 131 30.65 -31.87 -45.43
C TYR A 131 31.84 -31.68 -44.47
N CYS A 132 32.20 -30.44 -44.15
CA CYS A 132 33.44 -30.13 -43.39
C CYS A 132 33.21 -29.73 -41.93
N LYS A 133 31.96 -29.69 -41.46
CA LYS A 133 31.58 -29.36 -40.06
C LYS A 133 32.02 -27.98 -39.55
N LYS A 134 32.46 -27.08 -40.43
CA LYS A 134 32.67 -25.66 -40.10
C LYS A 134 31.35 -24.99 -39.73
N ILE A 135 31.41 -24.01 -38.82
CA ILE A 135 30.26 -23.19 -38.41
C ILE A 135 30.30 -21.87 -39.18
N ARG A 136 29.15 -21.42 -39.67
CA ARG A 136 29.01 -20.09 -40.28
C ARG A 136 28.62 -19.05 -39.23
N ASP A 137 29.36 -17.95 -39.17
CA ASP A 137 29.06 -16.82 -38.28
C ASP A 137 28.00 -15.86 -38.88
N ASP A 138 27.55 -14.89 -38.08
CA ASP A 138 26.55 -13.89 -38.48
C ASP A 138 27.06 -12.96 -39.60
N LYS A 139 28.38 -12.88 -39.81
CA LYS A 139 29.02 -12.11 -40.89
C LYS A 139 29.16 -12.94 -42.18
N GLY A 140 28.81 -14.22 -42.11
CA GLY A 140 28.83 -15.16 -43.22
C GLY A 140 30.13 -15.93 -43.43
N TYR A 141 31.13 -15.78 -42.57
CA TYR A 141 32.41 -16.51 -42.65
C TYR A 141 32.31 -17.89 -42.02
N TRP A 142 33.12 -18.81 -42.53
CA TRP A 142 33.20 -20.19 -42.05
C TRP A 142 34.38 -20.39 -41.11
N ASN A 143 34.08 -20.68 -39.85
CA ASN A 143 35.06 -20.89 -38.80
C ASN A 143 35.12 -22.37 -38.40
N GLN A 144 36.28 -22.79 -37.90
CA GLN A 144 36.42 -24.11 -37.28
C GLN A 144 35.62 -24.15 -35.97
N LEU A 145 35.08 -25.31 -35.62
CA LEU A 145 34.19 -25.48 -34.46
C LEU A 145 34.85 -24.99 -33.17
N GLU A 146 36.10 -25.40 -32.95
CA GLU A 146 36.88 -25.09 -31.76
C GLU A 146 37.13 -23.59 -31.65
N SER A 147 37.57 -22.96 -32.74
CA SER A 147 37.80 -21.50 -32.80
C SER A 147 36.51 -20.71 -32.58
N TYR A 148 35.40 -21.17 -33.16
CA TYR A 148 34.10 -20.50 -33.00
C TYR A 148 33.61 -20.59 -31.54
N MET A 149 33.65 -21.78 -30.95
CA MET A 149 33.22 -22.02 -29.57
C MET A 149 34.13 -21.30 -28.56
N ALA A 150 35.44 -21.28 -28.76
CA ALA A 150 36.36 -20.56 -27.86
C ALA A 150 36.15 -19.04 -27.87
N GLN A 151 35.64 -18.49 -28.98
CA GLN A 151 35.34 -17.05 -29.11
C GLN A 151 33.93 -16.68 -28.62
N HIS A 152 32.96 -17.58 -28.75
CA HIS A 152 31.54 -17.31 -28.48
C HIS A 152 31.02 -17.97 -27.19
N ALA A 153 31.81 -18.83 -26.57
CA ALA A 153 31.51 -19.47 -25.30
C ALA A 153 32.78 -19.49 -24.43
N ASP A 154 32.58 -19.44 -23.11
CA ASP A 154 33.66 -19.45 -22.13
C ASP A 154 34.17 -20.89 -21.91
N VAL A 155 34.81 -21.46 -22.93
CA VAL A 155 35.30 -22.85 -22.96
C VAL A 155 36.69 -22.94 -23.56
N SER A 156 37.53 -23.75 -22.93
CA SER A 156 38.88 -24.09 -23.38
C SER A 156 38.94 -25.55 -23.84
N PHE A 157 39.54 -25.81 -25.00
CA PHE A 157 39.69 -27.15 -25.54
C PHE A 157 41.06 -27.75 -25.21
N THR A 158 41.06 -29.00 -24.76
CA THR A 158 42.26 -29.83 -24.60
C THR A 158 42.25 -30.96 -25.63
N HIS A 159 43.42 -31.36 -26.12
CA HIS A 159 43.53 -32.43 -27.11
C HIS A 159 43.82 -33.77 -26.43
N SER A 160 42.79 -34.61 -26.29
CA SER A 160 42.90 -35.99 -25.79
C SER A 160 42.41 -36.99 -26.83
N VAL A 161 43.01 -38.19 -26.86
CA VAL A 161 42.59 -39.28 -27.76
C VAL A 161 41.72 -40.26 -26.98
N CYS A 162 40.54 -40.63 -27.52
CA CYS A 162 39.68 -41.62 -26.88
C CYS A 162 40.22 -43.06 -27.05
N PRO A 163 39.84 -44.01 -26.19
CA PRO A 163 40.33 -45.39 -26.26
C PRO A 163 40.09 -46.06 -27.63
N GLU A 164 38.95 -45.79 -28.27
CA GLU A 164 38.61 -46.33 -29.59
C GLU A 164 39.56 -45.83 -30.69
N CYS A 165 39.83 -44.52 -30.70
CA CYS A 165 40.76 -43.92 -31.65
C CYS A 165 42.18 -44.42 -31.40
N SER A 166 42.61 -44.54 -30.14
CA SER A 166 43.95 -45.08 -29.85
C SER A 166 44.12 -46.50 -30.38
N LYS A 167 43.11 -47.36 -30.26
CA LYS A 167 43.15 -48.74 -30.74
C LYS A 167 43.29 -48.79 -32.26
N LYS A 168 42.50 -48.01 -32.99
CA LYS A 168 42.58 -47.91 -34.46
C LYS A 168 43.95 -47.44 -34.93
N ILE A 169 44.49 -46.38 -34.31
CA ILE A 169 45.81 -45.85 -34.63
C ILE A 169 46.88 -46.93 -34.41
N TYR A 170 46.81 -47.68 -33.31
CA TYR A 170 47.73 -48.79 -33.06
C TYR A 170 47.64 -49.91 -34.10
N GLU A 171 46.42 -50.29 -34.50
CA GLU A 171 46.18 -51.32 -35.52
C GLU A 171 46.71 -50.88 -36.90
N GLU A 172 46.44 -49.65 -37.32
CA GLU A 172 46.94 -49.07 -38.58
C GLU A 172 48.47 -48.98 -38.58
N LEU A 173 49.06 -48.55 -37.46
CA LEU A 173 50.51 -48.46 -37.31
C LEU A 173 51.16 -49.85 -37.43
N GLN A 174 50.54 -50.88 -36.89
CA GLN A 174 51.03 -52.25 -36.99
C GLN A 174 50.94 -52.76 -38.43
N ALA A 175 49.81 -52.55 -39.11
CA ALA A 175 49.64 -52.92 -40.51
C ALA A 175 50.67 -52.24 -41.43
N TYR A 176 51.01 -50.98 -41.16
CA TYR A 176 52.06 -50.26 -41.87
C TYR A 176 53.44 -50.91 -41.68
N LYS A 177 53.81 -51.23 -40.42
CA LYS A 177 55.09 -51.89 -40.10
C LYS A 177 55.20 -53.26 -40.78
N ASP A 178 54.12 -54.04 -40.79
CA ASP A 178 54.10 -55.36 -41.42
C ASP A 178 54.23 -55.25 -42.95
N ALA A 179 53.58 -54.25 -43.57
CA ALA A 179 53.71 -53.97 -44.99
C ALA A 179 55.13 -53.49 -45.36
N GLU A 180 55.77 -52.69 -44.50
CA GLU A 180 57.14 -52.22 -44.70
C GLU A 180 58.16 -53.37 -44.57
N ALA A 181 57.98 -54.26 -43.58
CA ALA A 181 58.82 -55.44 -43.40
C ALA A 181 58.75 -56.38 -44.60
N LYS A 182 57.54 -56.61 -45.15
CA LYS A 182 57.34 -57.40 -46.38
C LYS A 182 58.02 -56.76 -47.59
N LYS A 183 57.96 -55.44 -47.73
CA LYS A 183 58.65 -54.71 -48.80
C LYS A 183 60.18 -54.85 -48.69
N LYS A 184 60.73 -54.76 -47.48
CA LYS A 184 62.18 -54.95 -47.24
C LYS A 184 62.62 -56.39 -47.51
N ALA A 185 61.83 -57.38 -47.10
CA ALA A 185 62.10 -58.79 -47.37
C ALA A 185 61.99 -59.16 -48.87
N ALA A 186 61.22 -58.41 -49.65
CA ALA A 186 61.11 -58.61 -51.11
C ALA A 186 62.19 -57.87 -51.92
N ALA A 187 62.96 -56.98 -51.28
CA ALA A 187 63.96 -56.13 -51.93
C ALA A 187 65.42 -56.54 -51.63
N GLY A 188 65.63 -57.55 -50.77
CA GLY A 188 66.93 -58.16 -50.48
C GLY A 188 66.94 -59.63 -50.88
#